data_AF-A0A354SIT1-F1
#
_entry.id   AF-A0A354SIT1-F1
#
_cell.length_a   1.000
_cell.length_b   1.000
_cell.length_c   1.000
_cell.angle_alpha   90.00
_cell.angle_beta   90.00
_cell.angle_gamma   90.00
#
_symmetry.space_group_name_H-M   'P 1'
#
loop_
_entity.id
_entity.type
_entity.pdbx_description
1 polymer ?
#
loop_
_entity_poly.entity_id
_entity_poly.type
_entity_poly.pdbx_seq_one_letter_code
_entity_poly.pdbx_strand_id
1 'polypeptide(L)' 'AMGMGKSLSEDLLKEGCRVVLVDVNQTELASTRKELSKIGKCADYICDISDRQAVYQLAKQVKKEFGPGC' A
#
# COMPACT_ATOMS: atom_id res chain seq x y z
N ALA A 1 8.14 -3.08 -10.59
CA ALA A 1 9.10 -3.48 -9.54
C ALA A 1 8.39 -4.49 -8.65
N MET A 2 8.70 -5.79 -8.76
CA MET A 2 7.69 -6.82 -8.41
C MET A 2 8.22 -8.07 -7.66
N GLY A 3 9.23 -7.91 -6.82
CA GLY A 3 9.73 -9.00 -5.98
C GLY A 3 9.87 -8.57 -4.53
N MET A 4 10.80 -7.65 -4.28
CA MET A 4 11.17 -7.25 -2.91
C MET A 4 10.04 -6.50 -2.18
N GLY A 5 9.32 -5.61 -2.86
CA GLY A 5 8.23 -4.84 -2.23
C GLY A 5 7.07 -5.71 -1.77
N LYS A 6 6.72 -6.75 -2.55
CA LYS A 6 5.67 -7.72 -2.19
C LYS A 6 6.11 -8.57 -1.00
N SER A 7 7.29 -9.19 -1.07
CA SER A 7 7.77 -10.06 0.03
C SER A 7 7.92 -9.29 1.34
N LEU A 8 8.45 -8.07 1.31
CA LEU A 8 8.52 -7.22 2.50
C LEU A 8 7.13 -6.91 3.06
N SER A 9 6.17 -6.62 2.18
CA SER A 9 4.78 -6.40 2.59
C SER A 9 4.18 -7.64 3.23
N GLU A 10 4.47 -8.83 2.72
CA GLU A 10 4.03 -10.11 3.30
C GLU A 10 4.59 -10.30 4.71
N ASP A 11 5.89 -10.06 4.91
CA ASP A 11 6.53 -10.21 6.22
C ASP A 11 5.96 -9.20 7.24
N LEU A 12 5.80 -7.93 6.85
CA LEU A 12 5.16 -6.92 7.70
C LEU A 12 3.73 -7.30 8.08
N LEU A 13 2.95 -7.85 7.14
CA LEU A 13 1.58 -8.30 7.43
C LEU A 13 1.57 -9.50 8.38
N LYS A 14 2.52 -10.44 8.25
CA LYS A 14 2.67 -11.57 9.18
C LYS A 14 3.03 -11.11 10.59
N GLU A 15 3.78 -10.03 10.72
CA GLU A 15 4.06 -9.38 12.00
C GLU A 15 2.85 -8.62 12.58
N GLY A 16 1.72 -8.59 11.87
CA GLY A 16 0.49 -7.89 12.30
C GLY A 16 0.51 -6.39 12.00
N CYS A 17 1.48 -5.90 11.21
CA CYS A 17 1.49 -4.53 10.74
C CYS A 17 0.44 -4.31 9.65
N ARG A 18 0.10 -3.03 9.44
CA ARG A 18 -0.78 -2.59 8.36
C ARG A 18 0.09 -2.07 7.23
N VAL A 19 -0.12 -2.59 6.02
CA VAL A 19 0.71 -2.22 4.86
C VAL A 19 -0.13 -1.49 3.83
N VAL A 20 0.43 -0.44 3.25
CA VAL A 20 -0.20 0.31 2.16
C VAL A 20 0.67 0.16 0.92
N LEU A 21 0.08 -0.40 -0.13
CA LEU A 21 0.74 -0.56 -1.43
C LEU A 21 0.38 0.62 -2.33
N VAL A 22 1.39 1.16 -2.99
CA VAL A 22 1.25 2.30 -3.89
C VAL A 22 1.95 1.98 -5.18
N ASP A 23 1.21 1.96 -6.28
CA ASP A 23 1.78 1.71 -7.60
C ASP A 23 0.99 2.49 -8.66
N VAL A 24 1.58 2.67 -9.83
CA VAL A 24 0.94 3.28 -11.00
C VAL A 24 0.07 2.26 -11.74
N ASN A 25 0.41 0.97 -11.64
CA ASN A 25 -0.29 -0.11 -12.35
C ASN A 25 -1.39 -0.75 -11.49
N GLN A 26 -2.65 -0.34 -11.71
CA GLN A 26 -3.82 -0.86 -11.01
C GLN A 26 -3.97 -2.39 -11.13
N THR A 27 -3.78 -2.96 -12.31
CA THR A 27 -4.01 -4.39 -12.58
C THR A 27 -3.10 -5.27 -11.73
N GLU A 28 -1.83 -4.91 -11.70
CA GLU A 28 -0.77 -5.58 -10.97
C GLU A 28 -0.92 -5.41 -9.45
N LEU A 29 -1.28 -4.20 -9.03
CA LEU A 29 -1.56 -3.85 -7.65
C LEU A 29 -2.76 -4.62 -7.08
N ALA A 30 -3.83 -4.77 -7.86
CA ALA A 30 -5.03 -5.50 -7.44
C ALA A 30 -4.76 -7.00 -7.19
N SER A 31 -3.98 -7.65 -8.06
CA SER A 31 -3.54 -9.04 -7.83
C SER A 31 -2.73 -9.16 -6.55
N THR A 32 -1.77 -8.26 -6.37
CA THR A 32 -0.88 -8.26 -5.20
C THR A 32 -1.66 -8.02 -3.90
N ARG A 33 -2.58 -7.04 -3.88
CA ARG A 33 -3.48 -6.82 -2.74
C ARG A 33 -4.33 -8.04 -2.44
N LYS A 34 -4.84 -8.73 -3.45
CA LYS A 34 -5.70 -9.91 -3.25
C LYS A 34 -4.95 -11.06 -2.59
N GLU A 35 -3.65 -11.19 -2.85
CA GLU A 35 -2.79 -12.13 -2.14
C GLU A 35 -2.49 -11.66 -0.71
N LEU A 36 -2.05 -10.41 -0.54
CA LEU A 36 -1.68 -9.83 0.76
C LEU A 36 -2.86 -9.73 1.74
N SER A 37 -4.06 -9.46 1.23
CA SER A 37 -5.29 -9.34 2.03
C SER A 37 -5.70 -10.66 2.69
N LYS A 38 -5.14 -11.79 2.26
CA LYS A 38 -5.33 -13.08 2.92
C LYS A 38 -4.48 -13.24 4.18
N ILE A 39 -3.39 -12.47 4.28
CA ILE A 39 -2.42 -12.52 5.37
C ILE A 39 -2.80 -11.50 6.45
N GLY A 40 -3.12 -10.26 6.05
CA GLY A 40 -3.41 -9.18 6.99
C GLY A 40 -4.13 -7.99 6.37
N LYS A 41 -4.19 -6.89 7.13
CA LYS A 41 -4.84 -5.65 6.67
C LYS A 41 -3.91 -4.87 5.74
N CYS A 42 -4.26 -4.85 4.46
CA CYS A 42 -3.58 -4.04 3.46
C CYS A 42 -4.54 -3.14 2.67
N ALA A 43 -4.08 -1.96 2.30
CA ALA A 43 -4.75 -1.04 1.38
C ALA A 43 -3.90 -0.84 0.13
N ASP A 44 -4.54 -0.60 -1.01
CA ASP A 44 -3.86 -0.21 -2.23
C ASP A 44 -4.33 1.17 -2.68
N TYR A 45 -3.39 1.95 -3.21
CA TYR A 45 -3.68 3.23 -3.82
C TYR A 45 -2.92 3.37 -5.13
N ILE A 46 -3.62 3.93 -6.13
CA ILE A 46 -3.01 4.25 -7.41
C ILE A 46 -2.48 5.66 -7.30
N CYS A 47 -1.16 5.80 -7.41
CA CYS A 47 -0.52 7.10 -7.37
C CYS A 47 0.73 7.09 -8.21
N ASP A 48 0.83 8.06 -9.11
CA ASP A 48 2.06 8.32 -9.84
C ASP A 48 3.05 9.06 -8.93
N ILE A 49 4.14 8.39 -8.57
CA ILE A 49 5.20 8.98 -7.72
C ILE A 49 6.01 10.07 -8.43
N SER A 50 5.87 10.20 -9.76
CA SER A 50 6.45 11.31 -10.52
C SER A 50 5.65 12.59 -10.31
N ASP A 51 4.35 12.49 -10.00
CA ASP A 51 3.51 13.62 -9.66
C ASP A 51 3.55 13.91 -8.15
N ARG A 52 4.30 14.96 -7.79
CA ARG A 52 4.44 15.36 -6.38
C ARG A 52 3.09 15.69 -5.73
N GLN A 53 2.15 16.29 -6.46
CA GLN A 53 0.85 16.66 -5.87
C GLN A 53 0.04 15.41 -5.52
N ALA A 54 0.03 14.41 -6.40
CA ALA A 54 -0.60 13.12 -6.16
C ALA A 54 -0.04 12.44 -4.90
N VAL A 55 1.29 12.44 -4.74
CA VAL A 55 1.94 11.87 -3.54
C VAL A 55 1.50 12.59 -2.26
N TYR A 56 1.40 13.91 -2.26
CA TYR A 56 0.92 14.67 -1.09
C TYR A 56 -0.55 14.38 -0.76
N GLN A 57 -1.40 14.23 -1.77
CA GLN A 57 -2.82 13.87 -1.58
C GLN A 57 -2.95 12.46 -1.00
N LEU A 58 -2.19 11.51 -1.56
CA LEU A 58 -2.13 10.15 -1.08
C LEU A 58 -1.67 10.10 0.39
N ALA A 59 -0.59 10.81 0.72
CA ALA A 59 -0.07 10.85 2.09
C ALA A 59 -1.12 11.40 3.08
N LYS A 60 -1.90 12.42 2.69
CA LYS A 60 -3.02 12.91 3.51
C LYS A 60 -4.10 11.86 3.70
N GLN A 61 -4.46 11.14 2.63
CA GLN A 61 -5.49 10.11 2.66
C GLN A 61 -5.06 8.94 3.54
N VAL A 62 -3.85 8.44 3.35
CA VAL A 62 -3.24 7.39 4.19
C VAL A 62 -3.15 7.84 5.64
N LYS A 63 -2.73 9.08 5.91
CA LYS A 63 -2.67 9.60 7.29
C LYS A 63 -4.06 9.70 7.93
N LYS A 64 -5.10 10.02 7.16
CA LYS A 64 -6.48 10.05 7.67
C LYS A 64 -7.01 8.65 7.99
N GLU A 65 -6.62 7.65 7.22
CA GLU A 65 -7.16 6.28 7.30
C GLU A 65 -6.33 5.36 8.20
N PHE A 66 -5.01 5.58 8.28
CA PHE A 66 -4.03 4.77 9.01
C PHE A 66 -3.22 5.54 10.06
N GLY A 67 -3.33 6.87 10.11
CA GLY A 67 -2.61 7.67 11.10
C GLY A 67 -3.03 7.33 12.53
N PRO A 68 -2.15 7.55 13.52
CA PRO A 68 -2.55 7.51 14.91
C PRO A 68 -3.62 8.61 15.10
N GLY A 69 -4.86 8.21 15.34
CA GLY A 69 -5.90 9.13 15.74
C GLY A 69 -5.41 9.87 16.98
N CYS A 70 -5.40 11.21 16.92
CA CYS A 70 -5.46 11.99 18.14
C CYS A 70 -6.76 11.68 18.87
#